data_AF-A0A7S2V118-F1
#
_entry.id   AF-A0A7S2V118-F1
#
_cell.length_a   1.000
_cell.length_b   1.000
_cell.length_c   1.000
_cell.angle_alpha   90.00
_cell.angle_beta   90.00
_cell.angle_gamma   90.00
#
_symmetry.space_group_name_H-M   'P 1'
#
loop_
_entity.id
_entity.type
_entity.pdbx_description
1 polymer ?
#
loop_
_entity_poly.entity_id
_entity_poly.type
_entity_poly.pdbx_seq_one_letter_code
_entity_poly.pdbx_strand_id
1 'polypeptide(L)'
;VDQRQKCPYLDTINRNFLDFDFEKVCSVSLTNLNVYACLVCGKFFQGRGRNTHAYTHSVQAFHHVWIHLGTNKIYCLPDNYEVVNTSLNDIKRALKPEFTRQQLGLLDQNTTLARDVYGVSYLPGFVGLNNLKSTDFVNVVLQALAHVTPLRDFFLQPQNYHLSRSQLVHRFGEVMRKMWSKDNFKSCVSPHEFVQEVTVASKKRFRIGQQAECIDFLAWLLHSLHVGLGGHPRLEQAGVMDVEEEEEDEQDASGGGLKKRKKKPKKKKKKKLRPEDLLGITPPAEGPTVIQQCFQGVVHVKTLTRKKR
;
A
#
# COMPACT_ATOMS: atom_id res chain seq x y z
N VAL A 1 -19.37 19.64 32.29
CA VAL A 1 -19.51 20.83 31.40
C VAL A 1 -18.94 20.44 30.05
N ASP A 2 -19.74 19.75 29.22
CA ASP A 2 -19.31 19.26 27.90
C ASP A 2 -19.58 20.35 26.86
N GLN A 3 -18.74 21.39 26.88
CA GLN A 3 -18.73 22.35 25.78
C GLN A 3 -18.02 21.67 24.61
N ARG A 4 -18.79 21.06 23.71
CA ARG A 4 -18.33 20.82 22.34
C ARG A 4 -17.97 22.19 21.76
N GLN A 5 -16.70 22.55 21.90
CA GLN A 5 -16.13 23.79 21.41
C GLN A 5 -16.36 23.79 19.89
N LYS A 6 -17.36 24.54 19.43
CA LYS A 6 -17.62 24.68 18.00
C LYS A 6 -16.41 25.43 17.43
N CYS A 7 -15.57 24.71 16.70
CA CYS A 7 -14.42 25.30 16.02
C CYS A 7 -14.94 26.43 15.09
N PRO A 8 -14.47 27.67 15.25
CA PRO A 8 -14.98 28.80 14.47
C PRO A 8 -14.47 28.77 13.03
N TYR A 9 -13.43 27.99 12.74
CA TYR A 9 -12.73 27.99 11.44
C TYR A 9 -13.23 26.93 10.45
N LEU A 10 -14.36 26.26 10.72
CA LEU A 10 -14.85 25.17 9.89
C LEU A 10 -15.30 25.62 8.49
N ASP A 11 -15.71 26.87 8.37
CA ASP A 11 -16.06 27.56 7.13
C ASP A 11 -14.85 27.81 6.22
N THR A 12 -13.64 27.88 6.77
CA THR A 12 -12.39 28.07 5.99
C THR A 12 -11.96 26.84 5.19
N ILE A 13 -12.57 25.68 5.45
CA ILE A 13 -12.20 24.41 4.82
C ILE A 13 -12.60 24.42 3.34
N ASN A 14 -11.63 24.15 2.47
CA ASN A 14 -11.86 24.09 1.03
C ASN A 14 -11.57 22.70 0.48
N ARG A 15 -12.63 21.96 0.15
CA ARG A 15 -12.58 20.58 -0.34
C ARG A 15 -11.98 20.46 -1.74
N ASN A 16 -12.03 21.52 -2.55
CA ASN A 16 -11.53 21.51 -3.93
C ASN A 16 -10.00 21.35 -3.98
N PHE A 17 -9.31 21.80 -2.94
CA PHE A 17 -7.85 21.69 -2.83
C PHE A 17 -7.39 20.37 -2.19
N LEU A 18 -8.30 19.55 -1.67
CA LEU A 18 -7.93 18.33 -0.96
C LEU A 18 -7.69 17.20 -1.96
N ASP A 19 -6.48 16.68 -1.93
CA ASP A 19 -6.07 15.52 -2.73
C ASP A 19 -5.26 14.57 -1.84
N PHE A 20 -5.86 13.41 -1.54
CA PHE A 20 -5.28 12.41 -0.65
C PHE A 20 -4.65 11.24 -1.41
N ASP A 21 -4.45 11.36 -2.73
CA ASP A 21 -3.85 10.31 -3.56
C ASP A 21 -2.33 10.38 -3.65
N PHE A 22 -1.76 11.50 -3.20
CA PHE A 22 -0.32 11.70 -3.17
C PHE A 22 0.32 11.11 -1.92
N GLU A 23 1.64 10.93 -2.00
CA GLU A 23 2.46 10.43 -0.92
C GLU A 23 2.33 11.31 0.33
N LYS A 24 2.12 10.66 1.48
CA LYS A 24 1.83 11.31 2.76
C LYS A 24 3.11 11.85 3.42
N VAL A 25 3.81 12.73 2.74
CA VAL A 25 5.08 13.36 3.17
C VAL A 25 4.92 14.86 3.40
N CYS A 26 5.68 15.40 4.34
CA CYS A 26 5.76 16.83 4.59
C CYS A 26 6.34 17.55 3.36
N SER A 27 5.68 18.59 2.87
CA SER A 27 6.14 19.40 1.73
C SER A 27 7.40 20.23 2.01
N VAL A 28 7.85 20.30 3.27
CA VAL A 28 9.06 21.04 3.67
C VAL A 28 10.19 20.08 4.03
N SER A 29 9.96 19.17 4.98
CA SER A 29 11.00 18.27 5.51
C SER A 29 11.04 16.90 4.81
N LEU A 30 10.11 16.61 3.89
CA LEU A 30 9.99 15.35 3.14
C LEU A 30 9.82 14.08 4.00
N THR A 31 9.68 14.22 5.32
CA THR A 31 9.39 13.11 6.23
C THR A 31 7.94 12.66 6.14
N ASN A 32 7.72 11.36 6.36
CA ASN A 32 6.41 10.72 6.45
C ASN A 32 5.92 10.55 7.92
N LEU A 33 6.65 11.08 8.90
CA LEU A 33 6.32 10.94 10.32
C LEU A 33 5.38 12.06 10.79
N ASN A 34 4.24 11.68 11.41
CA ASN A 34 3.26 12.61 11.98
C ASN A 34 2.84 13.72 11.00
N VAL A 35 2.40 13.34 9.80
CA VAL A 35 2.03 14.28 8.74
C VAL A 35 0.55 14.66 8.84
N TYR A 36 0.30 15.96 8.71
CA TYR A 36 -1.02 16.59 8.73
C TYR A 36 -1.30 17.24 7.38
N ALA A 37 -2.50 17.07 6.86
CA ALA A 37 -2.98 17.83 5.71
C ALA A 37 -3.72 19.08 6.18
N CYS A 38 -3.36 20.22 5.59
CA CYS A 38 -4.05 21.48 5.78
C CYS A 38 -5.39 21.42 5.03
N LEU A 39 -6.51 21.56 5.74
CA LEU A 39 -7.84 21.47 5.13
C LEU A 39 -8.26 22.73 4.36
N VAL A 40 -7.43 23.79 4.40
CA VAL A 40 -7.66 25.06 3.69
C VAL A 40 -6.96 25.06 2.32
N CYS A 41 -5.73 24.53 2.22
CA CYS A 41 -4.96 24.56 0.97
C CYS A 41 -4.47 23.20 0.46
N GLY A 42 -4.79 22.10 1.15
CA GLY A 42 -4.46 20.74 0.73
C GLY A 42 -2.99 20.30 0.93
N LYS A 43 -2.08 21.22 1.27
CA LYS A 43 -0.66 20.90 1.48
C LYS A 43 -0.42 20.09 2.76
N PHE A 44 0.64 19.26 2.73
CA PHE A 44 0.99 18.35 3.82
C PHE A 44 2.18 18.86 4.62
N PHE A 45 2.08 18.83 5.95
CA PHE A 45 3.11 19.34 6.84
C PHE A 45 3.32 18.42 8.04
N GLN A 46 4.57 18.34 8.51
CA GLN A 46 4.92 17.54 9.68
C GLN A 46 4.52 18.24 10.98
N GLY A 47 4.00 17.44 11.91
CA GLY A 47 3.86 17.76 13.32
C GLY A 47 2.73 18.72 13.64
N ARG A 48 2.46 18.92 14.93
CA ARG A 48 1.46 19.89 15.44
C ARG A 48 1.97 20.76 16.60
N GLY A 49 3.20 20.50 17.06
CA GLY A 49 3.81 21.24 18.16
C GLY A 49 4.35 22.60 17.70
N ARG A 50 4.68 23.49 18.64
CA ARG A 50 5.09 24.88 18.35
C ARG A 50 6.25 25.02 17.34
N ASN A 51 7.18 24.07 17.33
CA ASN A 51 8.35 24.08 16.44
C ASN A 51 8.18 23.18 15.20
N THR A 52 6.94 22.94 14.77
CA THR A 52 6.64 22.04 13.65
C THR A 52 6.11 22.81 12.45
N HIS A 53 6.27 22.24 11.25
CA HIS A 53 5.89 22.92 10.02
C HIS A 53 4.39 23.20 9.93
N ALA A 54 3.52 22.30 10.43
CA ALA A 54 2.08 22.57 10.40
C ALA A 54 1.70 23.72 11.36
N TYR A 55 2.32 23.79 12.53
CA TYR A 55 2.11 24.91 13.46
C TYR A 55 2.56 26.23 12.84
N THR A 56 3.78 26.29 12.31
CA THR A 56 4.30 27.49 11.63
C THR A 56 3.41 27.91 10.47
N HIS A 57 2.98 26.97 9.63
CA HIS A 57 2.06 27.23 8.53
C HIS A 57 0.69 27.74 9.02
N SER A 58 0.17 27.21 10.13
CA SER A 58 -1.12 27.65 10.68
C SER A 58 -1.10 29.13 11.06
N VAL A 59 -0.02 29.60 11.66
CA VAL A 59 0.14 31.00 12.09
C VAL A 59 0.47 31.90 10.89
N GLN A 60 1.38 31.49 10.00
CA GLN A 60 1.83 32.32 8.88
C GLN A 60 0.77 32.48 7.78
N ALA A 61 0.04 31.41 7.48
CA ALA A 61 -0.97 31.40 6.43
C ALA A 61 -2.39 31.60 6.96
N PHE A 62 -2.58 31.70 8.27
CA PHE A 62 -3.90 31.73 8.92
C PHE A 62 -4.78 30.51 8.56
N HIS A 63 -4.15 29.34 8.44
CA HIS A 63 -4.85 28.08 8.13
C HIS A 63 -5.00 27.22 9.39
N HIS A 64 -6.21 27.16 9.92
CA HIS A 64 -6.41 26.67 11.28
C HIS A 64 -6.83 25.22 11.38
N VAL A 65 -7.36 24.60 10.32
CA VAL A 65 -7.93 23.24 10.39
C VAL A 65 -7.07 22.21 9.68
N TRP A 66 -6.78 21.11 10.38
CA TRP A 66 -5.78 20.11 9.99
C TRP A 66 -6.29 18.70 10.21
N ILE A 67 -6.01 17.76 9.29
CA ILE A 67 -6.29 16.33 9.50
C ILE A 67 -5.00 15.54 9.58
N HIS A 68 -4.85 14.69 10.59
CA HIS A 68 -3.72 13.77 10.69
C HIS A 68 -3.89 12.62 9.70
N LEU A 69 -2.93 12.44 8.78
CA LEU A 69 -3.05 11.49 7.67
C LEU A 69 -3.01 10.00 8.09
N GLY A 70 -2.54 9.70 9.31
CA GLY A 70 -2.49 8.34 9.85
C GLY A 70 -3.67 7.96 10.74
N THR A 71 -4.23 8.91 11.50
CA THR A 71 -5.26 8.64 12.53
C THR A 71 -6.62 9.23 12.16
N ASN A 72 -6.71 10.01 11.08
CA ASN A 72 -7.90 10.70 10.61
C ASN A 72 -8.53 11.67 11.63
N LYS A 73 -7.79 12.00 12.69
CA LYS A 73 -8.19 12.99 13.69
C LYS A 73 -7.96 14.39 13.16
N ILE A 74 -8.91 15.28 13.43
CA ILE A 74 -8.89 16.66 12.95
C ILE A 74 -8.53 17.55 14.13
N TYR A 75 -7.67 18.52 13.90
CA TYR A 75 -7.18 19.44 14.92
C TYR A 75 -7.29 20.88 14.44
N CYS A 76 -7.51 21.78 15.40
CA CYS A 76 -7.36 23.20 15.20
C CYS A 76 -5.95 23.62 15.65
N LEU A 77 -5.18 24.30 14.81
CA LEU A 77 -3.89 24.92 15.15
C LEU A 77 -4.01 26.43 14.94
N PRO A 78 -3.33 27.27 15.74
CA PRO A 78 -2.31 26.92 16.74
C PRO A 78 -2.84 26.44 18.10
N ASP A 79 -4.15 26.56 18.36
CA ASP A 79 -4.76 26.28 19.67
C ASP A 79 -4.67 24.79 20.12
N ASN A 80 -4.39 23.89 19.19
CA ASN A 80 -4.07 22.48 19.39
C ASN A 80 -5.15 21.66 20.13
N TYR A 81 -6.42 21.85 19.78
CA TYR A 81 -7.54 21.03 20.24
C TYR A 81 -8.10 20.13 19.13
N GLU A 82 -8.64 18.96 19.50
CA GLU A 82 -9.30 18.03 18.56
C GLU A 82 -10.68 18.57 18.16
N VAL A 83 -10.96 18.59 16.86
CA VAL A 83 -12.21 19.05 16.29
C VAL A 83 -13.08 17.84 15.95
N VAL A 84 -14.19 17.68 16.67
CA VAL A 84 -15.16 16.61 16.45
C VAL A 84 -16.45 17.20 15.88
N ASN A 85 -16.67 17.03 14.57
CA ASN A 85 -17.87 17.49 13.89
C ASN A 85 -18.28 16.50 12.78
N THR A 86 -19.58 16.22 12.66
CA THR A 86 -20.16 15.33 11.65
C THR A 86 -20.03 15.88 10.24
N SER A 87 -19.96 17.20 10.06
CA SER A 87 -19.75 17.86 8.76
C SER A 87 -18.39 17.58 8.12
N LEU A 88 -17.47 16.94 8.86
CA LEU A 88 -16.12 16.59 8.41
C LEU A 88 -15.97 15.09 8.11
N ASN A 89 -17.05 14.32 8.27
CA ASN A 89 -17.01 12.88 8.03
C ASN A 89 -16.76 12.54 6.56
N ASP A 90 -17.18 13.40 5.64
CA ASP A 90 -16.86 13.31 4.22
C ASP A 90 -15.35 13.37 3.97
N ILE A 91 -14.62 14.30 4.60
CA ILE A 91 -13.16 14.40 4.51
C ILE A 91 -12.47 13.14 5.04
N LYS A 92 -12.98 12.59 6.15
CA LYS A 92 -12.46 11.33 6.71
C LYS A 92 -12.69 10.16 5.74
N ARG A 93 -13.88 10.07 5.14
CA ARG A 93 -14.22 9.03 4.15
C ARG A 93 -13.45 9.20 2.84
N ALA A 94 -13.16 10.43 2.42
CA ALA A 94 -12.31 10.71 1.25
C ALA A 94 -10.85 10.28 1.50
N LEU A 95 -10.30 10.58 2.70
CA LEU A 95 -8.93 10.18 3.07
C LEU A 95 -8.79 8.67 3.23
N LYS A 96 -9.74 8.04 3.91
CA LYS A 96 -9.73 6.60 4.19
C LYS A 96 -11.13 6.03 4.04
N PRO A 97 -11.52 5.63 2.83
CA PRO A 97 -12.82 4.99 2.61
C PRO A 97 -12.91 3.70 3.40
N GLU A 98 -14.05 3.47 4.04
CA GLU A 98 -14.36 2.28 4.82
C GLU A 98 -15.73 1.77 4.39
N PHE A 99 -15.86 0.45 4.28
CA PHE A 99 -17.08 -0.21 3.82
C PHE A 99 -17.60 -1.11 4.93
N THR A 100 -18.90 -1.08 5.17
CA THR A 100 -19.56 -2.04 6.06
C THR A 100 -19.94 -3.30 5.27
N ARG A 101 -20.12 -4.43 5.95
CA ARG A 101 -20.58 -5.68 5.30
C ARG A 101 -21.91 -5.50 4.55
N GLN A 102 -22.82 -4.69 5.10
CA GLN A 102 -24.09 -4.37 4.45
C GLN A 102 -23.88 -3.57 3.16
N GLN A 103 -22.98 -2.58 3.16
CA GLN A 103 -22.64 -1.83 1.95
C GLN A 103 -22.02 -2.72 0.88
N LEU A 104 -21.13 -3.65 1.25
CA LEU A 104 -20.51 -4.58 0.31
C LEU A 104 -21.54 -5.42 -0.44
N GLY A 105 -22.52 -6.00 0.28
CA GLY A 105 -23.57 -6.81 -0.33
C GLY A 105 -24.48 -6.05 -1.32
N LEU A 106 -24.45 -4.72 -1.29
CA LEU A 106 -25.23 -3.85 -2.19
C LEU A 106 -24.38 -3.26 -3.33
N LEU A 107 -23.05 -3.43 -3.33
CA LEU A 107 -22.17 -2.79 -4.32
C LEU A 107 -22.46 -3.25 -5.75
N ASP A 108 -22.68 -4.55 -5.96
CA ASP A 108 -22.94 -5.11 -7.30
C ASP A 108 -24.27 -4.65 -7.91
N GLN A 109 -25.20 -4.21 -7.07
CA GLN A 109 -26.52 -3.72 -7.49
C GLN A 109 -26.58 -2.19 -7.53
N ASN A 110 -25.48 -1.51 -7.18
CA ASN A 110 -25.48 -0.06 -7.09
C ASN A 110 -25.51 0.58 -8.48
N THR A 111 -26.63 1.24 -8.79
CA THR A 111 -26.81 2.08 -9.98
C THR A 111 -26.77 3.57 -9.65
N THR A 112 -26.54 3.93 -8.38
CA THR A 112 -26.56 5.31 -7.92
C THR A 112 -25.24 6.01 -8.25
N LEU A 113 -25.34 7.09 -9.01
CA LEU A 113 -24.22 7.97 -9.29
C LEU A 113 -23.83 8.78 -8.04
N ALA A 114 -22.55 8.72 -7.69
CA ALA A 114 -21.93 9.65 -6.76
C ALA A 114 -21.59 10.96 -7.50
N ARG A 115 -21.32 12.02 -6.74
CA ARG A 115 -20.89 13.32 -7.28
C ARG A 115 -19.63 13.77 -6.56
N ASP A 116 -18.66 14.23 -7.32
CA ASP A 116 -17.46 14.86 -6.77
C ASP A 116 -17.71 16.32 -6.36
N VAL A 117 -16.69 16.99 -5.83
CA VAL A 117 -16.82 18.40 -5.36
C VAL A 117 -17.05 19.40 -6.50
N TYR A 118 -16.76 19.01 -7.74
CA TYR A 118 -16.98 19.80 -8.94
C TYR A 118 -18.35 19.53 -9.59
N GLY A 119 -19.15 18.62 -9.00
CA GLY A 119 -20.46 18.24 -9.50
C GLY A 119 -20.42 17.19 -10.62
N VAL A 120 -19.24 16.63 -10.93
CA VAL A 120 -19.10 15.56 -11.92
C VAL A 120 -19.70 14.28 -11.34
N SER A 121 -20.67 13.72 -12.05
CA SER A 121 -21.31 12.48 -11.64
C SER A 121 -20.46 11.28 -12.08
N TYR A 122 -20.27 10.32 -11.19
CA TYR A 122 -19.49 9.11 -11.46
C TYR A 122 -20.12 7.89 -10.78
N LEU A 123 -19.89 6.71 -11.33
CA LEU A 123 -20.32 5.45 -10.71
C LEU A 123 -19.14 4.87 -9.92
N PRO A 124 -19.27 4.63 -8.61
CA PRO A 124 -18.20 3.98 -7.84
C PRO A 124 -17.81 2.63 -8.46
N GLY A 125 -16.51 2.36 -8.55
CA GLY A 125 -15.94 1.22 -9.28
C GLY A 125 -15.54 1.58 -10.72
N PHE A 126 -16.28 2.46 -11.39
CA PHE A 126 -16.08 2.87 -12.78
C PHE A 126 -15.48 4.29 -12.89
N VAL A 127 -14.42 4.54 -12.13
CA VAL A 127 -13.71 5.82 -12.10
C VAL A 127 -12.48 5.81 -13.00
N GLY A 128 -12.07 6.98 -13.52
CA GLY A 128 -10.82 7.11 -14.25
C GLY A 128 -9.60 6.92 -13.35
N LEU A 129 -8.54 6.30 -13.86
CA LEU A 129 -7.25 6.22 -13.18
C LEU A 129 -6.24 7.14 -13.88
N ASN A 130 -5.53 7.99 -13.13
CA ASN A 130 -4.51 8.86 -13.71
C ASN A 130 -3.39 8.04 -14.37
N ASN A 131 -2.96 8.44 -15.57
CA ASN A 131 -1.81 7.85 -16.24
C ASN A 131 -0.53 8.59 -15.82
N LEU A 132 0.38 7.90 -15.13
CA LEU A 132 1.61 8.47 -14.58
C LEU A 132 2.77 8.31 -15.55
N LYS A 133 2.56 8.70 -16.82
CA LYS A 133 3.47 8.45 -17.96
C LYS A 133 3.62 6.95 -18.23
N SER A 134 2.88 6.44 -19.22
CA SER A 134 2.99 5.05 -19.68
C SER A 134 2.70 3.99 -18.61
N THR A 135 1.74 4.26 -17.72
CA THR A 135 1.27 3.31 -16.68
C THR A 135 -0.16 2.84 -16.94
N ASP A 136 -0.64 2.97 -18.16
CA ASP A 136 -1.91 2.45 -18.64
C ASP A 136 -2.06 0.94 -18.45
N PHE A 137 -0.98 0.16 -18.64
CA PHE A 137 -1.00 -1.28 -18.35
C PHE A 137 -1.37 -1.58 -16.88
N VAL A 138 -0.92 -0.75 -15.94
CA VAL A 138 -1.29 -0.85 -14.51
C VAL A 138 -2.76 -0.51 -14.34
N ASN A 139 -3.23 0.55 -14.98
CA ASN A 139 -4.62 1.00 -14.89
C ASN A 139 -5.59 -0.06 -15.42
N VAL A 140 -5.27 -0.68 -16.56
CA VAL A 140 -6.08 -1.77 -17.14
C VAL A 140 -6.17 -2.95 -16.17
N VAL A 141 -5.05 -3.39 -15.59
CA VAL A 141 -5.02 -4.50 -14.64
C VAL A 141 -5.75 -4.17 -13.34
N LEU A 142 -5.59 -2.95 -12.81
CA LEU A 142 -6.33 -2.50 -11.64
C LEU A 142 -7.84 -2.50 -11.89
N GLN A 143 -8.29 -1.97 -13.04
CA GLN A 143 -9.70 -1.98 -13.41
C GLN A 143 -10.24 -3.41 -13.53
N ALA A 144 -9.51 -4.31 -14.18
CA ALA A 144 -9.91 -5.70 -14.31
C ALA A 144 -10.04 -6.40 -12.94
N LEU A 145 -9.05 -6.23 -12.06
CA LEU A 145 -9.05 -6.85 -10.73
C LEU A 145 -10.07 -6.22 -9.77
N ALA A 146 -10.34 -4.91 -9.90
CA ALA A 146 -11.32 -4.21 -9.07
C ALA A 146 -12.75 -4.70 -9.26
N HIS A 147 -13.04 -5.36 -10.39
CA HIS A 147 -14.36 -5.90 -10.73
C HIS A 147 -14.45 -7.42 -10.52
N VAL A 148 -13.41 -8.05 -9.96
CA VAL A 148 -13.50 -9.45 -9.50
C VAL A 148 -14.11 -9.43 -8.09
N THR A 149 -15.42 -9.66 -7.97
CA THR A 149 -16.20 -9.48 -6.74
C THR A 149 -15.55 -10.06 -5.47
N PRO A 150 -15.08 -11.33 -5.42
CA PRO A 150 -14.52 -11.86 -4.18
C PRO A 150 -13.16 -11.21 -3.82
N LEU A 151 -12.38 -10.81 -4.84
CA LEU A 151 -11.12 -10.09 -4.64
C LEU A 151 -11.37 -8.66 -4.15
N ARG A 152 -12.32 -7.96 -4.79
CA ARG A 152 -12.77 -6.63 -4.42
C ARG A 152 -13.20 -6.62 -2.96
N ASP A 153 -14.18 -7.45 -2.60
CA ASP A 153 -14.77 -7.46 -1.25
C ASP A 153 -13.72 -7.77 -0.18
N PHE A 154 -12.76 -8.64 -0.49
CA PHE A 154 -11.63 -8.91 0.38
C PHE A 154 -10.81 -7.64 0.66
N PHE A 155 -10.43 -6.90 -0.38
CA PHE A 155 -9.57 -5.72 -0.26
C PHE A 155 -10.29 -4.45 0.23
N LEU A 156 -11.60 -4.38 0.07
CA LEU A 156 -12.44 -3.31 0.64
C LEU A 156 -12.57 -3.39 2.18
N GLN A 157 -12.18 -4.50 2.79
CA GLN A 157 -12.12 -4.67 4.26
C GLN A 157 -10.65 -4.73 4.72
N PRO A 158 -10.08 -3.64 5.25
CA PRO A 158 -8.70 -3.64 5.76
C PRO A 158 -8.40 -4.72 6.81
N GLN A 159 -9.43 -5.14 7.56
CA GLN A 159 -9.33 -6.21 8.55
C GLN A 159 -8.95 -7.55 7.93
N ASN A 160 -9.17 -7.78 6.63
CA ASN A 160 -8.83 -9.04 5.99
C ASN A 160 -7.32 -9.23 5.77
N TYR A 161 -6.54 -8.15 5.76
CA TYR A 161 -5.10 -8.19 5.49
C TYR A 161 -4.29 -7.28 6.43
N HIS A 162 -4.87 -6.87 7.56
CA HIS A 162 -4.18 -6.04 8.57
C HIS A 162 -2.90 -6.69 9.11
N LEU A 163 -2.82 -8.02 9.14
CA LEU A 163 -1.63 -8.79 9.56
C LEU A 163 -0.57 -8.90 8.45
N SER A 164 -0.89 -8.56 7.20
CA SER A 164 0.07 -8.61 6.10
C SER A 164 1.19 -7.59 6.35
N ARG A 165 2.44 -8.04 6.21
CA ARG A 165 3.62 -7.16 6.26
C ARG A 165 3.94 -6.53 4.90
N SER A 166 3.25 -6.96 3.83
CA SER A 166 3.51 -6.49 2.48
C SER A 166 2.87 -5.13 2.25
N GLN A 167 3.69 -4.10 2.03
CA GLN A 167 3.20 -2.76 1.68
C GLN A 167 2.40 -2.79 0.38
N LEU A 168 2.80 -3.61 -0.59
CA LEU A 168 2.05 -3.81 -1.85
C LEU A 168 0.60 -4.24 -1.61
N VAL A 169 0.35 -5.14 -0.65
CA VAL A 169 -1.01 -5.60 -0.29
C VAL A 169 -1.83 -4.43 0.28
N HIS A 170 -1.23 -3.63 1.17
CA HIS A 170 -1.90 -2.47 1.75
C HIS A 170 -2.20 -1.39 0.70
N ARG A 171 -1.23 -1.06 -0.18
CA ARG A 171 -1.40 -0.07 -1.26
C ARG A 171 -2.42 -0.52 -2.30
N PHE A 172 -2.45 -1.81 -2.65
CA PHE A 172 -3.47 -2.37 -3.52
C PHE A 172 -4.87 -2.20 -2.90
N GLY A 173 -5.01 -2.54 -1.62
CA GLY A 173 -6.26 -2.35 -0.89
C GLY A 173 -6.71 -0.89 -0.81
N GLU A 174 -5.78 0.05 -0.59
CA GLU A 174 -6.07 1.49 -0.59
C GLU A 174 -6.63 1.97 -1.93
N VAL A 175 -5.99 1.59 -3.06
CA VAL A 175 -6.49 1.94 -4.38
C VAL A 175 -7.87 1.33 -4.64
N MET A 176 -8.08 0.06 -4.28
CA MET A 176 -9.38 -0.60 -4.41
C MET A 176 -10.49 0.15 -3.65
N ARG A 177 -10.22 0.57 -2.41
CA ARG A 177 -11.18 1.35 -1.62
C ARG A 177 -11.48 2.72 -2.21
N LYS A 178 -10.48 3.39 -2.77
CA LYS A 178 -10.67 4.68 -3.45
C LYS A 178 -11.47 4.54 -4.73
N MET A 179 -11.21 3.50 -5.54
CA MET A 179 -11.97 3.23 -6.76
C MET A 179 -13.47 3.01 -6.49
N TRP A 180 -13.80 2.28 -5.43
CA TRP A 180 -15.19 1.97 -5.04
C TRP A 180 -15.82 2.98 -4.07
N SER A 181 -15.14 4.10 -3.77
CA SER A 181 -15.64 5.11 -2.85
C SER A 181 -16.67 6.04 -3.52
N LYS A 182 -17.77 6.28 -2.82
CA LYS A 182 -18.79 7.28 -3.20
C LYS A 182 -18.47 8.70 -2.70
N ASP A 183 -17.47 8.83 -1.84
CA ASP A 183 -17.12 10.09 -1.16
C ASP A 183 -15.78 10.65 -1.71
N ASN A 184 -15.46 10.39 -2.97
CA ASN A 184 -14.25 10.95 -3.58
C ASN A 184 -14.45 12.42 -3.90
N PHE A 185 -13.44 13.23 -3.61
CA PHE A 185 -13.47 14.64 -3.99
C PHE A 185 -13.23 14.88 -5.48
N LYS A 186 -12.70 13.90 -6.20
CA LYS A 186 -12.53 13.92 -7.65
C LYS A 186 -13.10 12.63 -8.23
N SER A 187 -13.73 12.69 -9.40
CA SER A 187 -14.20 11.50 -10.13
C SER A 187 -13.08 10.64 -10.74
N CYS A 188 -11.81 10.95 -10.43
CA CYS A 188 -10.62 10.28 -10.90
C CYS A 188 -9.74 9.92 -9.70
N VAL A 189 -9.10 8.76 -9.72
CA VAL A 189 -8.19 8.30 -8.67
C VAL A 189 -6.78 8.21 -9.23
N SER A 190 -5.81 8.75 -8.51
CA SER A 190 -4.40 8.60 -8.86
C SER A 190 -3.81 7.36 -8.17
N PRO A 191 -3.33 6.35 -8.93
CA PRO A 191 -2.72 5.16 -8.35
C PRO A 191 -1.25 5.38 -7.96
N HIS A 192 -0.81 6.62 -7.71
CA HIS A 192 0.59 6.99 -7.53
C HIS A 192 1.30 6.21 -6.43
N GLU A 193 0.74 6.16 -5.22
CA GLU A 193 1.35 5.39 -4.12
C GLU A 193 1.47 3.90 -4.45
N PHE A 194 0.50 3.34 -5.18
CA PHE A 194 0.56 1.94 -5.61
C PHE A 194 1.62 1.70 -6.68
N VAL A 195 1.72 2.59 -7.68
CA VAL A 195 2.72 2.46 -8.76
C VAL A 195 4.14 2.63 -8.22
N GLN A 196 4.35 3.52 -7.23
CA GLN A 196 5.61 3.63 -6.51
C GLN A 196 5.97 2.32 -5.80
N GLU A 197 5.02 1.75 -5.06
CA GLU A 197 5.22 0.48 -4.36
C GLU A 197 5.46 -0.69 -5.33
N VAL A 198 4.74 -0.74 -6.46
CA VAL A 198 4.99 -1.69 -7.55
C VAL A 198 6.42 -1.57 -8.06
N THR A 199 6.93 -0.36 -8.24
CA THR A 199 8.31 -0.13 -8.69
C THR A 199 9.31 -0.69 -7.68
N VAL A 200 9.06 -0.51 -6.38
CA VAL A 200 9.93 -1.03 -5.30
C VAL A 200 9.84 -2.55 -5.21
N ALA A 201 8.63 -3.10 -5.05
CA ALA A 201 8.38 -4.52 -4.86
C ALA A 201 8.82 -5.37 -6.08
N SER A 202 8.71 -4.82 -7.28
CA SER A 202 9.15 -5.49 -8.52
C SER A 202 10.66 -5.36 -8.78
N LYS A 203 11.44 -4.79 -7.86
CA LYS A 203 12.86 -4.48 -8.04
C LYS A 203 13.11 -3.66 -9.31
N LYS A 204 12.26 -2.66 -9.53
CA LYS A 204 12.27 -1.74 -10.67
C LYS A 204 12.02 -2.44 -12.02
N ARG A 205 11.27 -3.54 -12.07
CA ARG A 205 10.83 -4.18 -13.32
C ARG A 205 9.70 -3.40 -13.98
N PHE A 206 8.74 -2.91 -13.19
CA PHE A 206 7.64 -2.07 -13.66
C PHE A 206 7.86 -0.65 -13.14
N ARG A 207 8.44 0.22 -13.99
CA ARG A 207 8.79 1.60 -13.62
C ARG A 207 7.83 2.60 -14.25
N ILE A 208 7.62 3.71 -13.55
CA ILE A 208 6.97 4.91 -14.08
C ILE A 208 7.71 5.36 -15.35
N GLY A 209 6.97 5.67 -16.42
CA GLY A 209 7.53 6.11 -17.70
C GLY A 209 7.85 4.99 -18.70
N GLN A 210 7.82 3.72 -18.28
CA GLN A 210 8.15 2.59 -19.13
C GLN A 210 6.94 1.68 -19.34
N GLN A 211 6.55 1.48 -20.59
CA GLN A 211 5.51 0.53 -20.98
C GLN A 211 5.90 -0.91 -20.62
N ALA A 212 4.90 -1.70 -20.25
CA ALA A 212 5.04 -3.13 -19.98
C ALA A 212 3.81 -3.90 -20.47
N GLU A 213 4.00 -5.20 -20.70
CA GLU A 213 2.91 -6.08 -21.11
C GLU A 213 1.91 -6.30 -19.97
N CYS A 214 0.62 -6.10 -20.25
CA CYS A 214 -0.45 -6.21 -19.25
C CYS A 214 -0.50 -7.60 -18.60
N ILE A 215 -0.34 -8.66 -19.40
CA ILE A 215 -0.39 -10.05 -18.91
C ILE A 215 0.80 -10.33 -17.96
N ASP A 216 1.97 -9.81 -18.30
CA ASP A 216 3.17 -9.98 -17.48
C ASP A 216 3.03 -9.27 -16.12
N PHE A 217 2.51 -8.04 -16.16
CA PHE A 217 2.20 -7.29 -14.94
C PHE A 217 1.12 -7.98 -14.09
N LEU A 218 0.04 -8.45 -14.71
CA LEU A 218 -1.04 -9.15 -14.02
C LEU A 218 -0.54 -10.40 -13.30
N ALA A 219 0.24 -11.24 -13.99
CA ALA A 219 0.77 -12.47 -13.41
C ALA A 219 1.72 -12.20 -12.23
N TRP A 220 2.61 -11.21 -12.38
CA TRP A 220 3.47 -10.78 -11.29
C TRP A 220 2.66 -10.24 -10.11
N LEU A 221 1.68 -9.38 -10.36
CA LEU A 221 0.87 -8.76 -9.31
C LEU A 221 0.09 -9.80 -8.52
N LEU A 222 -0.60 -10.74 -9.20
CA LEU A 222 -1.33 -11.82 -8.53
C LEU A 222 -0.41 -12.70 -7.69
N HIS A 223 0.78 -13.03 -8.20
CA HIS A 223 1.77 -13.80 -7.44
C HIS A 223 2.27 -13.03 -6.22
N SER A 224 2.64 -11.75 -6.38
CA SER A 224 3.13 -10.92 -5.28
C SER A 224 2.06 -10.66 -4.22
N LEU A 225 0.80 -10.48 -4.61
CA LEU A 225 -0.32 -10.38 -3.66
C LEU A 225 -0.55 -11.71 -2.93
N HIS A 226 -0.50 -12.84 -3.65
CA HIS A 226 -0.64 -14.17 -3.04
C HIS A 226 0.43 -14.40 -1.96
N VAL A 227 1.70 -14.18 -2.28
CA VAL A 227 2.81 -14.31 -1.33
C VAL A 227 2.68 -13.29 -0.19
N GLY A 228 2.31 -12.05 -0.50
CA GLY A 228 2.10 -11.00 0.49
C GLY A 228 0.95 -11.26 1.47
N LEU A 229 0.00 -12.12 1.10
CA LEU A 229 -1.10 -12.56 1.96
C LEU A 229 -0.78 -13.85 2.75
N GLY A 230 0.48 -14.29 2.75
CA GLY A 230 0.91 -15.52 3.44
C GLY A 230 0.74 -16.79 2.62
N GLY A 231 0.43 -16.66 1.33
CA GLY A 231 0.39 -17.77 0.39
C GLY A 231 1.78 -18.32 0.12
N HIS A 232 1.96 -19.63 0.27
CA HIS A 232 3.21 -20.28 -0.13
C HIS A 232 3.16 -20.61 -1.62
N PRO A 233 4.22 -20.33 -2.41
CA PRO A 233 4.35 -20.94 -3.73
C PRO A 233 4.13 -22.44 -3.58
N ARG A 234 3.25 -23.02 -4.42
CA ARG A 234 3.25 -24.48 -4.58
C ARG A 234 4.64 -24.83 -5.10
N LEU A 235 5.50 -25.30 -4.21
CA LEU A 235 6.69 -26.02 -4.61
C LEU A 235 6.16 -27.26 -5.30
N GLU A 236 6.12 -27.25 -6.64
CA GLU A 236 6.27 -28.52 -7.36
C GLU A 236 7.52 -29.17 -6.77
N GLN A 237 7.38 -30.42 -6.33
CA GLN A 237 8.47 -31.20 -5.75
C GLN A 237 9.68 -31.19 -6.68
N ALA A 238 10.62 -30.27 -6.44
CA ALA A 238 11.83 -30.14 -7.22
C ALA A 238 13.02 -30.00 -6.27
N GLY A 239 13.75 -31.11 -6.17
CA GLY A 239 15.20 -31.15 -6.09
C GLY A 239 15.89 -30.26 -5.07
N VAL A 240 16.42 -30.92 -4.04
CA VAL A 240 17.54 -30.46 -3.20
C VAL A 240 18.54 -29.63 -4.02
N MET A 241 18.69 -28.34 -3.68
CA MET A 241 19.83 -27.53 -4.12
C MET A 241 20.83 -27.48 -2.98
N ASP A 242 21.98 -28.13 -3.18
CA ASP A 242 23.15 -28.04 -2.31
C ASP A 242 23.77 -26.65 -2.45
N VAL A 243 23.96 -25.94 -1.33
CA VAL A 243 24.76 -24.71 -1.27
C VAL A 243 26.06 -25.06 -0.56
N GLU A 244 27.19 -24.87 -1.25
CA GLU A 244 28.52 -24.90 -0.66
C GLU A 244 28.83 -23.50 -0.11
N GLU A 245 28.99 -23.37 1.20
CA GLU A 245 29.57 -22.15 1.82
C GLU A 245 31.06 -22.42 2.10
N GLU A 246 31.92 -21.54 1.59
CA GLU A 246 33.33 -21.44 1.95
C GLU A 246 33.44 -20.67 3.28
N GLU A 247 34.02 -21.29 4.32
CA GLU A 247 34.39 -20.60 5.56
C GLU A 247 35.75 -19.89 5.37
N GLU A 248 35.81 -18.58 5.63
CA GLU A 248 37.05 -17.81 5.75
C GLU A 248 37.69 -18.08 7.12
N ASP A 249 38.91 -18.63 7.14
CA ASP A 249 39.68 -18.88 8.36
C ASP A 249 40.40 -17.59 8.85
N GLU A 250 40.05 -17.11 10.05
CA GLU A 250 40.86 -16.15 10.84
C GLU A 250 42.21 -16.78 11.22
N GLN A 251 43.32 -16.12 10.87
CA GLN A 251 44.67 -16.54 11.25
C GLN A 251 45.21 -15.71 12.41
N ASP A 252 45.28 -16.33 13.58
CA ASP A 252 46.13 -15.85 14.69
C ASP A 252 47.52 -16.53 14.67
N ALA A 253 48.52 -15.70 14.86
CA ALA A 253 49.94 -16.01 14.73
C ALA A 253 50.52 -16.76 15.95
N SER A 254 51.33 -17.80 15.69
CA SER A 254 52.59 -18.06 16.40
C SER A 254 53.36 -19.28 15.86
N GLY A 255 54.65 -19.08 15.57
CA GLY A 255 55.72 -20.02 15.90
C GLY A 255 55.83 -21.37 15.16
N GLY A 256 56.78 -21.44 14.22
CA GLY A 256 57.84 -22.48 14.19
C GLY A 256 57.47 -23.95 13.92
N GLY A 257 58.01 -24.50 12.83
CA GLY A 257 58.43 -25.91 12.77
C GLY A 257 57.62 -26.83 11.85
N LEU A 258 58.28 -27.21 10.75
CA LEU A 258 57.83 -28.18 9.74
C LEU A 258 57.55 -29.58 10.33
N LYS A 259 56.28 -30.02 10.38
CA LYS A 259 55.90 -31.45 10.43
C LYS A 259 54.61 -31.72 9.65
N LYS A 260 54.69 -32.55 8.60
CA LYS A 260 53.55 -33.10 7.84
C LYS A 260 52.63 -33.90 8.79
N ARG A 261 51.38 -33.47 8.98
CA ARG A 261 50.32 -34.25 9.66
C ARG A 261 49.16 -34.50 8.70
N LYS A 262 48.83 -35.79 8.51
CA LYS A 262 47.66 -36.28 7.75
C LYS A 262 46.37 -35.72 8.38
N LYS A 263 45.57 -34.93 7.65
CA LYS A 263 44.22 -34.51 8.07
C LYS A 263 43.24 -35.68 7.88
N LYS A 264 42.59 -36.12 8.96
CA LYS A 264 41.44 -37.04 8.93
C LYS A 264 40.21 -36.30 8.35
N PRO A 265 39.30 -36.96 7.62
CA PRO A 265 38.08 -36.32 7.13
C PRO A 265 37.17 -35.91 8.29
N LYS A 266 36.85 -34.61 8.38
CA LYS A 266 35.86 -34.06 9.34
C LYS A 266 34.46 -34.53 8.93
N LYS A 267 33.70 -35.10 9.87
CA LYS A 267 32.30 -35.52 9.67
C LYS A 267 31.42 -34.28 9.38
N LYS A 268 30.83 -34.21 8.18
CA LYS A 268 29.78 -33.25 7.82
C LYS A 268 28.57 -33.47 8.73
N LYS A 269 28.28 -32.55 9.65
CA LYS A 269 27.00 -32.54 10.39
C LYS A 269 25.96 -31.82 9.53
N LYS A 270 25.03 -32.57 8.94
CA LYS A 270 23.83 -32.01 8.31
C LYS A 270 22.95 -31.39 9.40
N LYS A 271 22.79 -30.07 9.44
CA LYS A 271 21.78 -29.41 10.28
C LYS A 271 20.61 -29.02 9.38
N LYS A 272 19.45 -29.65 9.57
CA LYS A 272 18.18 -29.21 8.97
C LYS A 272 17.82 -27.87 9.62
N LEU A 273 17.97 -26.76 8.90
CA LEU A 273 17.29 -25.53 9.27
C LEU A 273 15.84 -25.63 8.78
N ARG A 274 14.89 -25.27 9.64
CA ARG A 274 13.48 -25.26 9.27
C ARG A 274 13.18 -23.93 8.56
N PRO A 275 12.29 -23.90 7.55
CA PRO A 275 11.99 -22.67 6.80
C PRO A 275 11.49 -21.51 7.67
N GLU A 276 10.94 -21.81 8.84
CA GLU A 276 10.52 -20.86 9.87
C GLU A 276 11.67 -19.97 10.41
N ASP A 277 12.91 -20.42 10.32
CA ASP A 277 14.08 -19.70 10.87
C ASP A 277 14.60 -18.60 9.93
N LEU A 278 14.17 -18.55 8.66
CA LEU A 278 14.73 -17.66 7.62
C LEU A 278 13.93 -16.37 7.38
N LEU A 279 12.67 -16.28 7.83
CA LEU A 279 11.80 -15.15 7.45
C LEU A 279 10.93 -14.57 8.58
N GLY A 280 11.02 -15.04 9.83
CA GLY A 280 10.26 -14.47 10.95
C GLY A 280 8.75 -14.36 10.65
N ILE A 281 8.22 -15.30 9.86
CA ILE A 281 6.82 -15.34 9.41
C ILE A 281 6.00 -15.86 10.58
N THR A 282 5.11 -15.02 11.10
CA THR A 282 4.04 -15.46 12.00
C THR A 282 3.18 -16.50 11.28
N PRO A 283 2.74 -17.58 11.95
CA PRO A 283 2.00 -18.65 11.29
C PRO A 283 0.73 -18.10 10.61
N PRO A 284 0.42 -18.53 9.38
CA PRO A 284 -0.72 -18.00 8.63
C PRO A 284 -2.04 -18.51 9.19
N ALA A 285 -3.12 -17.75 8.93
CA ALA A 285 -4.47 -18.26 9.06
C ALA A 285 -4.62 -19.52 8.18
N GLU A 286 -5.09 -20.61 8.76
CA GLU A 286 -5.27 -21.89 8.08
C GLU A 286 -6.31 -21.75 6.94
N GLY A 287 -5.88 -21.67 5.68
CA GLY A 287 -6.79 -21.64 4.52
C GLY A 287 -6.17 -21.10 3.22
N PRO A 288 -6.81 -21.35 2.07
CA PRO A 288 -6.38 -20.79 0.79
C PRO A 288 -6.55 -19.27 0.78
N THR A 289 -5.57 -18.55 0.22
CA THR A 289 -5.66 -17.09 0.05
C THR A 289 -6.81 -16.69 -0.89
N VAL A 290 -7.32 -15.45 -0.80
CA VAL A 290 -8.35 -14.94 -1.73
C VAL A 290 -7.92 -15.07 -3.20
N ILE A 291 -6.63 -14.94 -3.49
CA ILE A 291 -6.08 -15.12 -4.85
C ILE A 291 -6.31 -16.56 -5.32
N GLN A 292 -6.00 -17.56 -4.48
CA GLN A 292 -6.23 -18.97 -4.81
C GLN A 292 -7.73 -19.29 -4.93
N GLN A 293 -8.57 -18.65 -4.12
CA GLN A 293 -10.03 -18.82 -4.20
C GLN A 293 -10.61 -18.24 -5.49
N CYS A 294 -10.15 -17.05 -5.90
CA CYS A 294 -10.62 -16.38 -7.11
C CYS A 294 -10.08 -17.03 -8.39
N PHE A 295 -8.81 -17.44 -8.37
CA PHE A 295 -8.09 -17.91 -9.54
C PHE A 295 -7.65 -19.36 -9.30
N GLN A 296 -8.62 -20.28 -9.28
CA GLN A 296 -8.37 -21.73 -9.15
C GLN A 296 -7.69 -22.36 -10.39
N GLY A 297 -7.03 -21.56 -11.23
CA GLY A 297 -6.35 -22.01 -12.45
C GLY A 297 -4.83 -21.83 -12.38
N VAL A 298 -4.10 -22.71 -13.06
CA VAL A 298 -2.66 -22.52 -13.32
C VAL A 298 -2.53 -21.40 -14.37
N VAL A 299 -2.04 -20.23 -13.98
CA VAL A 299 -1.69 -19.17 -14.94
C VAL A 299 -0.37 -19.59 -15.61
N HIS A 300 -0.47 -20.33 -16.73
CA HIS A 300 0.68 -20.61 -17.58
C HIS A 300 1.08 -19.34 -18.34
N VAL A 301 1.92 -18.50 -17.74
CA VAL A 301 2.62 -17.46 -18.49
C VAL A 301 3.74 -18.13 -19.27
N LYS A 302 3.45 -18.58 -20.49
CA LYS A 302 4.51 -18.87 -21.46
C LYS A 302 5.11 -17.54 -21.88
N THR A 303 6.23 -17.16 -21.27
CA THR A 303 7.07 -16.08 -21.77
C THR A 303 7.49 -16.46 -23.20
N LEU A 304 6.91 -15.77 -24.19
CA LEU A 304 7.37 -15.85 -25.57
C LEU A 304 8.78 -15.26 -25.60
N THR A 305 9.78 -16.12 -25.42
CA THR A 305 11.14 -15.79 -25.79
C THR A 305 11.13 -15.53 -27.29
N ARG A 306 11.19 -14.25 -27.67
CA ARG A 306 11.47 -13.84 -29.05
C ARG A 306 12.78 -14.51 -29.46
N LYS A 307 12.68 -15.63 -30.21
CA LYS A 307 13.81 -16.12 -31.00
C LYS A 307 14.18 -14.99 -31.94
N LYS A 308 15.37 -14.41 -31.73
CA LYS A 308 16.03 -13.59 -32.76
C LYS A 308 16.06 -14.44 -34.03
N ARG A 309 15.36 -13.97 -35.07
CA ARG A 309 15.64 -14.33 -36.45
C ARG A 309 16.68 -13.35 -36.97
#